data_AF-A0A927IC14-F1
#
_entry.id   AF-A0A927IC14-F1
#
_cell.length_a   1.000
_cell.length_b   1.000
_cell.length_c   1.000
_cell.angle_alpha   90.00
_cell.angle_beta   90.00
_cell.angle_gamma   90.00
#
_symmetry.space_group_name_H-M   'P 1'
#
loop_
_entity.id
_entity.type
_entity.pdbx_description
1 polymer ?
#
loop_
_entity_poly.entity_id
_entity_poly.type
_entity_poly.pdbx_seq_one_letter_code
_entity_poly.pdbx_strand_id
1 'polypeptide(L)' 'MADRRLWSYKEIAAHIRVQPDTVRSYRKHGLLPAPDVVEGGRPFWYADTIRDWVTRRPGAGGRRG' A
#
# COMPACT_ATOMS: atom_id res chain seq x y z
N MET A 1 -8.87 -14.22 -11.20
CA MET A 1 -8.07 -14.95 -10.19
C MET A 1 -7.20 -13.92 -9.50
N ALA A 2 -7.52 -13.59 -8.24
CA ALA A 2 -6.79 -12.57 -7.50
C ALA A 2 -5.35 -13.03 -7.27
N ASP A 3 -4.40 -12.28 -7.81
CA ASP A 3 -2.98 -12.45 -7.57
C ASP A 3 -2.70 -12.24 -6.07
N ARG A 4 -2.59 -13.35 -5.32
CA ARG A 4 -2.21 -13.38 -3.90
C ARG A 4 -0.72 -13.08 -3.73
N ARG A 5 -0.25 -12.02 -4.40
CA ARG A 5 1.14 -11.60 -4.37
C ARG A 5 1.35 -10.74 -3.14
N LEU A 6 2.33 -11.12 -2.33
CA LEU A 6 2.76 -10.35 -1.18
C LEU A 6 3.61 -9.19 -1.68
N TRP A 7 3.12 -7.98 -1.45
CA TRP A 7 3.81 -6.75 -1.75
C TRP A 7 4.53 -6.21 -0.52
N SER A 8 5.80 -5.91 -0.74
CA SER A 8 6.57 -5.06 0.17
C SER A 8 6.24 -3.58 -0.06
N TYR A 9 6.70 -2.68 0.83
CA TYR A 9 6.56 -1.23 0.66
C TYR A 9 6.97 -0.73 -0.74
N LYS A 10 8.01 -1.32 -1.34
CA LYS A 10 8.49 -0.92 -2.67
C LYS A 10 7.49 -1.28 -3.78
N GLU A 11 6.88 -2.46 -3.70
CA GLU A 11 5.89 -2.90 -4.69
C GLU A 11 4.59 -2.11 -4.55
N ILE A 12 4.14 -1.85 -3.32
CA ILE A 12 2.99 -0.97 -3.05
C ILE A 12 3.24 0.42 -3.65
N ALA A 13 4.41 0.98 -3.39
CA ALA A 13 4.83 2.29 -3.87
C ALA A 13 4.84 2.35 -5.41
N ALA A 14 5.47 1.38 -6.06
CA ALA A 14 5.48 1.27 -7.51
C ALA A 14 4.07 1.12 -8.10
N HIS A 15 3.20 0.32 -7.46
CA HIS A 15 1.83 0.10 -7.91
C HIS A 15 1.01 1.38 -7.91
N ILE A 16 1.07 2.14 -6.81
CA ILE A 16 0.29 3.39 -6.66
C ILE A 16 1.04 4.63 -7.18
N ARG A 17 2.20 4.41 -7.82
CA ARG A 17 3.13 5.42 -8.34
C ARG A 17 3.49 6.51 -7.33
N VAL A 18 3.80 6.11 -6.11
CA VAL A 18 4.33 6.99 -5.05
C VAL A 18 5.70 6.51 -4.59
N GLN A 19 6.32 7.28 -3.70
CA GLN A 19 7.56 6.89 -3.05
C GLN A 19 7.30 5.95 -1.85
N PRO A 20 8.20 4.99 -1.55
CA PRO A 20 8.03 4.04 -0.44
C PRO A 20 7.94 4.73 0.94
N ASP A 21 8.62 5.86 1.11
CA ASP A 21 8.48 6.76 2.27
C ASP A 21 7.07 7.34 2.43
N THR A 22 6.34 7.57 1.33
CA THR A 22 4.91 7.94 1.38
C THR A 22 4.07 6.80 1.92
N VAL A 23 4.32 5.55 1.49
CA VAL A 23 3.63 4.37 2.03
C VAL A 23 3.92 4.20 3.52
N ARG A 24 5.16 4.45 3.95
CA ARG A 24 5.54 4.45 5.36
C ARG A 24 4.80 5.54 6.15
N SER A 25 4.60 6.71 5.55
CA SER A 25 3.80 7.79 6.14
C SER A 25 2.33 7.37 6.28
N TYR A 26 1.73 6.73 5.27
CA TYR A 26 0.36 6.20 5.42
C TYR A 26 0.24 5.22 6.57
N ARG A 27 1.21 4.32 6.73
CA ARG A 27 1.22 3.40 7.88
C ARG A 27 1.35 4.17 9.20
N LYS A 28 2.25 5.16 9.28
CA LYS A 28 2.43 5.99 10.48
C LYS A 28 1.16 6.75 10.86
N HIS A 29 0.40 7.22 9.88
CA HIS A 29 -0.85 7.95 10.08
C HIS A 29 -2.09 7.04 10.21
N GLY A 30 -1.92 5.71 10.22
CA GLY A 30 -3.05 4.77 10.30
C GLY A 30 -3.95 4.76 9.05
N LEU A 31 -3.45 5.29 7.93
CA LEU A 31 -4.17 5.34 6.65
C LEU A 31 -3.97 4.06 5.84
N LEU A 32 -2.84 3.37 6.03
CA LEU A 32 -2.56 2.08 5.38
C LEU A 32 -3.24 0.95 6.16
N PRO A 33 -3.82 -0.06 5.49
CA PRO A 33 -4.32 -1.25 6.17
C PRO A 33 -3.23 -1.95 7.00
N ALA A 34 -3.65 -2.73 7.99
CA ALA A 34 -2.75 -3.57 8.76
C ALA A 34 -1.99 -4.55 7.83
N PRO A 35 -0.72 -4.88 8.14
CA PRO A 35 0.02 -5.85 7.34
C PRO A 35 -0.61 -7.24 7.47
N ASP A 36 -0.86 -7.86 6.32
CA ASP A 36 -1.43 -9.21 6.23
C ASP A 36 -0.43 -10.26 6.71
N VAL A 37 0.85 -10.05 6.40
CA VAL A 37 1.94 -10.99 6.71
C VAL A 37 3.13 -10.21 7.24
N VAL A 38 3.82 -10.73 8.25
CA VAL A 38 5.09 -10.18 8.73
C VAL A 38 6.15 -11.27 8.66
N GLU A 39 7.05 -11.15 7.68
CA GLU A 39 8.13 -12.13 7.43
C GLU A 39 9.46 -11.51 7.86
N GLY A 40 10.17 -12.15 8.79
CA GLY A 40 11.48 -11.68 9.26
C GLY A 40 11.48 -10.24 9.81
N GLY A 41 10.36 -9.82 10.43
CA GLY A 41 10.19 -8.46 10.95
C GLY A 41 9.81 -7.40 9.90
N ARG A 42 9.64 -7.80 8.63
CA ARG A 42 9.18 -6.92 7.55
C ARG A 42 7.69 -7.14 7.30
N PRO A 43 6.87 -6.09 7.34
CA PRO A 43 5.46 -6.21 6.99
C PRO A 43 5.27 -6.31 5.47
N PHE A 44 4.34 -7.16 5.06
CA PHE A 44 3.90 -7.43 3.71
C PHE A 44 2.37 -7.36 3.66
N TRP A 45 1.86 -6.96 2.50
CA TRP A 45 0.43 -6.86 2.24
C TRP A 45 0.07 -7.65 1.00
N TYR A 46 -1.15 -8.16 0.93
CA TYR A 46 -1.62 -8.70 -0.33
C TYR A 46 -1.88 -7.57 -1.34
N ALA A 47 -1.53 -7.83 -2.60
CA ALA A 47 -1.87 -6.96 -3.72
C ALA A 47 -3.38 -6.62 -3.72
N ASP A 48 -4.23 -7.59 -3.40
CA ASP A 48 -5.68 -7.41 -3.30
C ASP A 48 -6.09 -6.40 -2.21
N THR A 49 -5.57 -6.56 -0.98
CA THR A 49 -5.79 -5.63 0.14
C THR A 49 -5.41 -4.20 -0.24
N ILE A 50 -4.26 -4.04 -0.89
CA ILE A 50 -3.77 -2.73 -1.32
C ILE A 50 -4.63 -2.16 -2.44
N ARG A 51 -5.06 -2.98 -3.41
CA ARG A 51 -5.93 -2.55 -4.50
C ARG A 51 -7.28 -2.08 -3.98
N ASP A 52 -7.91 -2.83 -3.08
CA ASP A 52 -9.16 -2.43 -2.43
C ASP A 52 -9.00 -1.16 -1.58
N TRP A 53 -7.89 -1.03 -0.87
CA TRP A 53 -7.58 0.21 -0.16
C TRP A 53 -7.39 1.40 -1.12
N VAL A 54 -6.68 1.21 -2.23
CA VAL A 54 -6.44 2.26 -3.23
C VAL A 54 -7.75 2.77 -3.83
N THR A 55 -8.72 1.89 -4.12
CA THR A 55 -10.02 2.30 -4.65
C THR A 55 -10.83 3.12 -3.63
N ARG A 56 -10.63 2.89 -2.33
CA ARG A 56 -11.31 3.59 -1.23
C ARG A 56 -10.53 4.80 -0.70
N ARG A 57 -9.31 5.04 -1.19
CA ARG A 57 -8.39 6.04 -0.64
C ARG A 57 -8.87 7.48 -0.95
N PRO A 58 -8.95 8.36 0.06
CA PRO A 58 -9.43 9.75 -0.10
C PRO A 58 -8.45 10.72 -0.81
N GLY A 59 -7.43 10.24 -1.52
CA GLY A 59 -6.29 11.08 -1.91
C GLY A 59 -5.62 10.77 -3.24
N ALA A 60 -6.33 10.14 -4.20
CA ALA A 60 -5.79 9.87 -5.54
C ALA A 60 -6.27 10.86 -6.62
N GLY A 61 -7.08 11.86 -6.27
CA GLY A 61 -7.74 12.78 -7.23
C GLY A 61 -7.26 14.23 -7.25
N GLY A 62 -6.26 14.65 -6.47
CA GLY A 62 -5.98 16.08 -6.29
C GLY A 62 -4.51 16.45 -6.37
N ARG A 63 -3.99 16.68 -7.58
CA ARG A 63 -2.94 17.66 -7.92
C ARG A 63 -2.68 17.60 -9.43
N ARG A 64 -3.63 18.15 -10.19
CA ARG A 64 -3.31 18.90 -11.39
C ARG A 64 -3.22 20.35 -10.94
N GLY A 65 -2.02 20.89 -10.95
CA GLY A 65 -1.68 22.30 -10.81
C GLY A 65 -0.50 22.54 -11.74
#